data_AF-A0A382UHW5-F1
#
_entry.id   AF-A0A382UHW5-F1
#
_cell.length_a   1.000
_cell.length_b   1.000
_cell.length_c   1.000
_cell.angle_alpha   90.00
_cell.angle_beta   90.00
_cell.angle_gamma   90.00
#
_symmetry.space_group_name_H-M   'P 1'
#
loop_
_entity.id
_entity.type
_entity.pdbx_description
1 polymer ?
#
loop_
_entity_poly.entity_id
_entity_poly.type
_entity_poly.pdbx_seq_one_letter_code
_entity_poly.pdbx_strand_id
1 'polypeptide(L)' 'MKKSQFDTAPVLSAELGFSVKQVSSVLNLLGDGSTIPFIARYRKEVTGGLDEVQIGAIQ' A
#
# COMPACT_ATOMS: atom_id res chain seq x y z
N MET A 1 -19.62 -11.09 9.64
CA MET A 1 -18.51 -12.07 9.60
C MET A 1 -17.21 -11.28 9.66
N LYS A 2 -16.58 -11.20 10.83
CA LYS A 2 -15.31 -10.47 10.98
C LYS A 2 -14.21 -11.40 10.47
N LYS A 3 -13.68 -11.17 9.26
CA LYS A 3 -12.39 -11.76 8.88
C LYS A 3 -11.37 -11.18 9.85
N SER A 4 -10.94 -11.96 10.82
CA SER A 4 -9.73 -11.66 11.59
C SER A 4 -8.58 -11.88 10.61
N GLN A 5 -8.29 -10.82 9.85
CA GLN A 5 -7.19 -10.73 8.92
C GLN A 5 -6.03 -10.16 9.74
N PHE A 6 -4.91 -10.88 9.82
CA PHE A 6 -3.68 -10.32 10.37
C PHE A 6 -3.36 -9.03 9.58
N ASP A 7 -3.15 -7.93 10.29
CA ASP A 7 -2.70 -6.69 9.67
C ASP A 7 -1.25 -6.88 9.24
N THR A 8 -1.02 -7.03 7.93
CA THR A 8 0.32 -7.21 7.34
C THR A 8 1.05 -5.89 7.17
N ALA A 9 0.37 -4.75 7.31
CA ALA A 9 0.98 -3.44 7.08
C ALA A 9 2.15 -3.13 8.03
N PRO A 10 2.11 -3.46 9.34
CA PRO A 10 3.26 -3.31 10.23
C PRO A 10 4.49 -4.14 9.83
N VAL A 11 4.27 -5.36 9.31
CA VAL A 11 5.37 -6.26 8.91
C VAL A 11 6.06 -5.70 7.66
N LEU A 12 5.28 -5.40 6.62
CA LEU A 12 5.79 -4.81 5.38
C LEU A 12 6.42 -3.43 5.60
N SER A 13 5.88 -2.64 6.53
CA SER A 13 6.48 -1.36 6.92
C SER A 13 7.90 -1.54 7.46
N ALA A 14 8.11 -2.54 8.33
CA ALA A 14 9.43 -2.83 8.89
C ALA A 14 10.41 -3.37 7.84
N GLU A 15 9.94 -4.21 6.91
CA GLU A 15 10.77 -4.81 5.86
C GLU A 15 11.16 -3.82 4.74
N LEU A 16 10.22 -2.97 4.33
CA LEU A 16 10.39 -2.06 3.19
C LEU A 16 10.86 -0.65 3.60
N GLY A 17 10.83 -0.33 4.89
CA GLY A 17 11.22 0.99 5.41
C GLY A 17 10.21 2.11 5.10
N PHE A 18 8.99 1.76 4.69
CA PHE A 18 7.90 2.72 4.53
C PHE A 18 7.11 2.88 5.83
N SER A 19 6.38 3.98 5.98
CA SER A 19 5.47 4.10 7.13
C SER A 19 4.29 3.14 6.99
N VAL A 20 3.78 2.64 8.13
CA VAL A 20 2.55 1.82 8.18
C VAL A 20 1.42 2.49 7.40
N LYS A 21 1.28 3.82 7.52
CA LYS A 21 0.26 4.58 6.79
C LYS A 21 0.41 4.44 5.27
N GLN A 22 1.62 4.54 4.72
CA GLN A 22 1.84 4.39 3.27
C GLN A 22 1.50 2.97 2.81
N VAL A 23 1.93 1.96 3.57
CA VAL A 23 1.63 0.55 3.27
C VAL A 23 0.12 0.30 3.32
N SER A 24 -0.57 0.72 4.38
CA SER A 24 -2.02 0.59 4.50
C SER A 24 -2.77 1.34 3.40
N SER A 25 -2.34 2.54 3.01
CA SER A 25 -2.91 3.29 1.88
C SER A 25 -2.82 2.49 0.57
N VAL A 26 -1.67 1.88 0.29
CA VAL A 26 -1.47 1.07 -0.92
C VAL A 26 -2.32 -0.20 -0.87
N LEU A 27 -2.29 -0.95 0.23
CA LEU A 27 -3.08 -2.17 0.40
C LEU A 27 -4.59 -1.90 0.28
N ASN A 28 -5.08 -0.79 0.82
CA ASN A 28 -6.49 -0.39 0.67
C ASN A 28 -6.83 -0.10 -0.79
N LEU A 29 -6.00 0.68 -1.50
CA LEU A 29 -6.23 1.00 -2.91
C LEU A 29 -6.22 -0.25 -3.80
N LEU A 30 -5.30 -1.19 -3.55
CA LEU A 30 -5.25 -2.48 -4.23
C LEU A 30 -6.48 -3.33 -3.89
N GLY A 31 -6.91 -3.34 -2.63
CA GLY A 31 -8.12 -4.01 -2.17
C GLY A 31 -9.40 -3.46 -2.81
N ASP A 32 -9.43 -2.16 -3.11
CA ASP A 32 -10.50 -1.48 -3.84
C ASP A 32 -10.41 -1.67 -5.36
N GLY A 33 -9.43 -2.44 -5.86
CA GLY A 33 -9.28 -2.77 -7.27
C GLY A 33 -8.46 -1.78 -8.10
N SER A 34 -7.75 -0.85 -7.45
CA SER A 34 -6.79 0.02 -8.16
C SER A 34 -5.59 -0.79 -8.64
N THR A 35 -5.01 -0.41 -9.79
CA THR A 35 -3.80 -1.04 -10.32
C THR A 35 -2.55 -0.25 -9.92
N ILE A 36 -1.38 -0.91 -9.88
CA ILE A 36 -0.09 -0.25 -9.54
C ILE A 36 0.16 1.00 -10.40
N PRO A 37 0.04 0.96 -11.76
CA PRO A 37 0.28 2.16 -12.57
C PRO A 37 -0.71 3.29 -12.28
N PHE A 38 -1.96 2.94 -11.94
CA PHE A 38 -2.97 3.92 -11.57
C PHE A 38 -2.65 4.58 -10.23
N ILE A 39 -2.26 3.80 -9.21
CA ILE A 39 -1.89 4.31 -7.89
C ILE A 39 -0.68 5.25 -8.01
N ALA A 40 0.38 4.80 -8.67
CA ALA A 40 1.62 5.56 -8.85
C ALA A 40 1.40 6.90 -9.58
N ARG A 41 0.43 6.96 -10.50
CA ARG A 41 0.16 8.15 -11.31
C ARG A 41 -0.89 9.09 -10.71
N TYR A 42 -1.93 8.56 -10.06
CA TYR A 42 -3.12 9.32 -9.69
C TYR A 42 -3.45 9.32 -8.19
N ARG A 43 -2.66 8.63 -7.36
CA ARG A 43 -2.86 8.55 -5.90
C ARG A 43 -1.61 8.89 -5.09
N LYS A 44 -0.66 9.61 -5.68
CA LYS A 44 0.60 10.03 -5.02
C LYS A 44 0.37 10.63 -3.64
N GLU A 45 -0.52 11.61 -3.50
CA GLU A 45 -0.82 12.25 -2.22
C GLU A 45 -1.32 11.26 -1.15
N VAL A 46 -2.15 10.29 -1.56
CA VAL A 46 -2.71 9.26 -0.65
C VAL A 46 -1.64 8.30 -0.18
N THR A 47 -0.69 7.98 -1.05
CA THR A 47 0.45 7.09 -0.76
C THR A 47 1.67 7.81 -0.17
N GLY A 48 1.62 9.12 0.06
CA GLY A 48 2.80 9.88 0.50
C GLY A 48 3.93 9.91 -0.55
N GLY A 49 3.58 9.90 -1.83
CA GLY A 49 4.51 10.07 -2.95
C GLY A 49 5.18 8.79 -3.46
N LEU A 50 4.74 7.60 -3.08
CA LEU A 50 5.34 6.35 -3.56
C LEU A 50 5.26 6.23 -5.09
N ASP A 51 6.36 5.74 -5.69
CA ASP A 51 6.43 5.43 -7.11
C ASP A 51 5.98 4.00 -7.43
N GLU A 52 5.95 3.66 -8.72
CA GLU A 52 5.47 2.37 -9.22
C GLU A 52 6.28 1.18 -8.69
N VAL A 53 7.61 1.34 -8.54
CA VAL A 53 8.49 0.27 -8.03
C VAL A 53 8.24 0.06 -6.54
N GLN A 54 8.11 1.15 -5.79
CA GLN A 54 7.83 1.11 -4.35
C GLN A 54 6.44 0.52 -4.05
N ILE A 55 5.43 0.87 -4.85
CA ILE A 55 4.08 0.29 -4.75
C ILE A 55 4.11 -1.20 -5.10
N GLY A 56 4.87 -1.58 -6.13
CA GLY A 56 5.03 -2.98 -6.51
C GLY A 56 5.68 -3.86 -5.44
N ALA A 57 6.55 -3.29 -4.60
CA ALA A 57 7.16 -4.00 -3.48
C ALA A 57 6.20 -4.28 -2.31
N ILE A 58 5.03 -3.61 -2.27
CA ILE A 58 4.01 -3.80 -1.21
C ILE A 58 3.02 -4.93 -1.57
N GLN A 59 2.91 -5.31 -2.85
CA GLN A 59 2.01 -6.36 -3.35
C GLN A 59 2.57 -7.77 -3.13
#